data_AF-A0A7X6NIR0-F1
#
_entry.id   AF-A0A7X6NIR0-F1
#
_cell.length_a   1.000
_cell.length_b   1.000
_cell.length_c   1.000
_cell.angle_alpha   90.00
_cell.angle_beta   90.00
_cell.angle_gamma   90.00
#
_symmetry.space_group_name_H-M   'P 1'
#
loop_
_entity.id
_entity.type
_entity.pdbx_description
1 polymer ?
#
loop_
_entity_poly.entity_id
_entity_poly.type
_entity_poly.pdbx_seq_one_letter_code
_entity_poly.pdbx_strand_id
1 'polypeptide(L)'
;MMNVTIHGQDIDITRSTANFSIDGINIELSKNAILAPEEDPITFDVINNTDEVIERVKQFIDDYNEIIDLLGTKTKEKPRRDYPPLTPEQQDEMKEKEIENWLKEAKKGVLFGDKNITSLLNKMRASMSGMTSVSDLALSNIGISAASMDTSGKLVFNEEKFREKLLEAPDQIASLFTGIADETDEYAKSGIANQILDILRENIGAMGTSGKLIEEAGLDTGRSSDQNNISLKIKDYDEKMNELKKSLERERQRYWNQFSALEQSLNKLNAQSSWLMDMMGGY
;
A
#
# COMPACT_ATOMS: atom_id res chain seq x y z
N MET A 1 -15.94 -25.62 -47.45
CA MET A 1 -17.21 -24.88 -47.46
C MET A 1 -18.07 -25.50 -46.38
N MET A 2 -18.55 -24.71 -45.43
CA MET A 2 -19.47 -25.16 -44.40
C MET A 2 -20.63 -24.18 -44.34
N ASN A 3 -21.82 -24.67 -44.00
CA ASN A 3 -22.99 -23.84 -43.74
C ASN A 3 -23.11 -23.66 -42.22
N VAL A 4 -23.20 -22.41 -41.76
CA VAL A 4 -23.36 -22.08 -40.33
C VAL A 4 -24.55 -21.16 -40.20
N THR A 5 -25.48 -21.48 -39.30
CA THR A 5 -26.56 -20.58 -38.93
C THR A 5 -26.12 -19.74 -37.73
N ILE A 6 -25.98 -18.43 -37.91
CA ILE A 6 -25.61 -17.49 -36.83
C ILE A 6 -26.77 -16.50 -36.67
N HIS A 7 -27.31 -16.35 -35.45
CA HIS A 7 -28.48 -15.50 -35.17
C HIS A 7 -29.71 -15.80 -36.06
N GLY A 8 -29.90 -17.06 -36.48
CA GLY A 8 -31.01 -17.48 -37.35
C GLY A 8 -30.84 -17.12 -38.83
N GLN A 9 -29.64 -16.71 -39.26
CA GLN A 9 -29.30 -16.53 -40.67
C GLN A 9 -28.28 -17.56 -41.12
N ASP A 10 -28.56 -18.23 -42.25
CA ASP A 10 -27.65 -19.20 -42.86
C ASP A 10 -26.55 -18.47 -43.63
N ILE A 11 -25.30 -18.74 -43.25
CA ILE A 11 -24.11 -18.15 -43.84
C ILE A 11 -23.23 -19.27 -44.39
N ASP A 12 -22.95 -19.22 -45.69
CA ASP A 12 -21.97 -20.10 -46.31
C ASP A 12 -20.56 -19.57 -46.09
N ILE A 13 -19.76 -20.33 -45.34
CA ILE A 13 -18.40 -19.95 -44.98
C ILE A 13 -17.42 -20.84 -45.75
N THR A 14 -16.54 -20.18 -46.51
CA THR A 14 -15.39 -20.82 -47.15
C THR A 14 -14.11 -20.30 -46.53
N ARG A 15 -13.30 -21.21 -45.98
CA ARG A 15 -12.00 -20.94 -45.37
C ARG A 15 -10.94 -21.87 -45.95
N SER A 16 -9.72 -21.37 -46.05
CA SER A 16 -8.54 -22.10 -46.54
C SER A 16 -7.84 -22.90 -45.43
N THR A 17 -8.14 -22.62 -44.16
CA THR A 17 -7.52 -23.23 -42.99
C THR A 17 -8.56 -23.88 -42.08
N ALA A 18 -8.14 -24.93 -41.38
CA ALA A 18 -8.97 -25.62 -40.38
C ALA A 18 -9.16 -24.82 -39.08
N ASN A 19 -8.28 -23.84 -38.82
CA ASN A 19 -8.35 -22.94 -37.68
C ASN A 19 -8.74 -21.55 -38.16
N PHE A 20 -9.83 -21.02 -37.63
CA PHE A 20 -10.34 -19.68 -37.97
C PHE A 20 -11.18 -19.11 -36.82
N SER A 21 -11.42 -17.81 -36.88
CA SER A 21 -12.24 -17.11 -35.89
C SER A 21 -13.51 -16.55 -36.53
N ILE A 22 -14.63 -16.61 -35.83
CA ILE A 22 -15.91 -15.98 -36.18
C ILE A 22 -16.46 -15.31 -34.92
N ASP A 23 -16.80 -14.02 -35.00
CA ASP A 23 -17.38 -13.24 -33.89
C ASP A 23 -16.66 -13.40 -32.54
N GLY A 24 -15.32 -13.48 -32.58
CA GLY A 24 -14.48 -13.64 -31.38
C GLY A 24 -14.34 -15.08 -30.86
N ILE A 25 -15.03 -16.05 -31.47
CA ILE A 25 -14.90 -17.48 -31.16
C ILE A 25 -13.84 -18.09 -32.07
N ASN A 26 -12.85 -18.76 -31.48
CA ASN A 26 -11.88 -19.55 -32.21
C ASN A 26 -12.43 -20.95 -32.46
N ILE A 27 -12.53 -21.33 -33.73
CA ILE A 27 -13.04 -22.63 -34.17
C ILE A 27 -11.90 -23.40 -34.81
N GLU A 28 -11.64 -24.60 -34.28
CA GLU A 28 -10.68 -25.57 -34.81
C GLU A 28 -11.44 -26.79 -35.33
N LEU A 29 -11.41 -26.98 -36.65
CA LEU A 29 -12.04 -28.12 -37.31
C LEU A 29 -11.12 -29.33 -37.27
N SER A 30 -11.44 -30.32 -36.44
CA SER A 30 -10.63 -31.54 -36.34
C SER A 30 -10.95 -32.58 -37.42
N LYS A 31 -12.24 -32.76 -37.75
CA LYS A 31 -12.73 -33.76 -38.74
C LYS A 31 -13.99 -33.25 -39.42
N ASN A 32 -14.31 -33.82 -40.58
CA ASN A 32 -15.58 -33.60 -41.25
C ASN A 32 -16.71 -34.20 -40.40
N ALA A 33 -17.79 -33.43 -40.20
CA ALA A 33 -18.99 -33.94 -39.58
C ALA A 33 -19.61 -35.04 -40.46
N ILE A 34 -19.96 -36.18 -39.85
CA ILE A 34 -20.73 -37.24 -40.48
C ILE A 34 -22.13 -37.11 -39.88
N LEU A 35 -23.01 -36.36 -40.56
CA LEU A 35 -24.41 -36.17 -40.15
C LEU A 35 -25.29 -37.00 -41.07
N ALA A 36 -26.19 -37.81 -40.50
CA ALA A 36 -27.26 -38.45 -41.28
C ALA A 36 -28.28 -37.38 -41.75
N PRO A 37 -29.09 -37.64 -42.80
CA PRO A 37 -30.03 -36.65 -43.37
C PRO A 37 -31.09 -36.09 -42.41
N GLU A 38 -31.25 -36.72 -41.23
CA GLU A 38 -32.22 -36.36 -40.19
C GLU A 38 -31.55 -36.03 -38.84
N GLU A 39 -30.23 -35.89 -38.77
CA GLU A 39 -29.53 -35.51 -37.53
C GLU A 39 -29.45 -33.98 -37.38
N ASP A 40 -29.63 -33.51 -36.14
CA ASP A 40 -29.53 -32.11 -35.79
C ASP A 40 -28.12 -31.56 -36.09
N PRO A 41 -28.01 -30.29 -36.54
CA PRO A 41 -26.70 -29.67 -36.77
C PRO A 41 -25.90 -29.59 -35.46
N ILE A 42 -24.57 -29.61 -35.58
CA ILE A 42 -23.67 -29.40 -34.45
C ILE A 42 -23.92 -27.99 -33.90
N THR A 43 -24.50 -27.92 -32.69
CA THR A 43 -24.83 -26.67 -32.01
C THR A 43 -23.73 -26.32 -31.02
N PHE A 44 -23.27 -25.07 -31.07
CA PHE A 44 -22.33 -24.51 -30.11
C PHE A 44 -23.07 -23.51 -29.23
N ASP A 45 -23.19 -23.84 -27.94
CA ASP A 45 -23.73 -22.92 -26.94
C ASP A 45 -22.59 -22.14 -26.30
N VAL A 46 -22.60 -20.83 -26.49
CA VAL A 46 -21.69 -19.93 -25.78
C VAL A 46 -22.31 -19.56 -24.45
N ILE A 47 -21.79 -20.14 -23.38
CA ILE A 47 -22.19 -19.82 -22.01
C ILE A 47 -21.18 -18.81 -21.47
N ASN A 48 -21.67 -17.64 -21.02
CA ASN A 48 -20.82 -16.69 -20.32
C ASN A 48 -20.25 -17.34 -19.05
N ASN A 49 -18.93 -17.28 -18.87
CA ASN A 49 -18.27 -17.81 -17.68
C ASN A 49 -18.50 -16.88 -16.46
N THR A 50 -19.71 -16.93 -15.91
CA THR A 50 -20.14 -16.11 -14.77
C THR A 50 -19.33 -16.42 -13.51
N ASP A 51 -18.95 -17.67 -13.30
CA ASP A 51 -18.24 -18.13 -12.09
C ASP A 51 -16.85 -17.50 -11.98
N GLU A 52 -16.11 -17.46 -13.09
CA GLU A 52 -14.76 -16.88 -13.10
C GLU A 52 -14.77 -15.37 -12.85
N VAL A 53 -15.79 -14.66 -13.34
CA VAL A 53 -15.98 -13.22 -13.07
C VAL A 53 -16.33 -12.98 -11.61
N ILE A 54 -17.23 -13.80 -11.06
CA ILE A 54 -17.61 -13.74 -9.64
C ILE A 54 -16.38 -13.91 -8.75
N GLU A 55 -15.55 -14.93 -9.00
CA GLU A 55 -14.38 -15.19 -8.17
C GLU A 55 -13.35 -14.06 -8.25
N ARG A 56 -13.13 -13.50 -9.44
CA ARG A 56 -12.26 -12.32 -9.61
C ARG A 56 -12.76 -11.10 -8.85
N VAL A 57 -14.06 -10.83 -8.91
CA VAL A 57 -14.65 -9.69 -8.18
C VAL A 57 -14.58 -9.93 -6.67
N LYS A 58 -14.84 -11.16 -6.22
CA LYS A 58 -14.68 -11.53 -4.81
C LYS A 58 -13.25 -11.32 -4.33
N GLN A 59 -12.26 -11.84 -5.05
CA GLN A 59 -10.85 -11.64 -4.72
C GLN A 59 -10.48 -10.15 -4.67
N PHE A 60 -10.95 -9.36 -5.63
CA PHE A 60 -10.74 -7.91 -5.64
C PHE A 60 -11.33 -7.22 -4.40
N ILE A 61 -12.50 -7.64 -3.92
CA ILE A 61 -13.11 -7.12 -2.70
C ILE A 61 -12.33 -7.55 -1.45
N ASP A 62 -11.83 -8.79 -1.42
CA ASP A 62 -11.01 -9.30 -0.32
C ASP A 62 -9.68 -8.55 -0.23
N ASP A 63 -8.97 -8.37 -1.34
CA ASP A 63 -7.72 -7.59 -1.42
C ASP A 63 -7.94 -6.14 -0.99
N TYR A 64 -9.04 -5.52 -1.44
CA TYR A 64 -9.44 -4.19 -1.00
C TYR A 64 -9.62 -4.13 0.53
N ASN A 65 -10.36 -5.09 1.09
CA ASN A 65 -10.65 -5.14 2.53
C ASN A 65 -9.39 -5.31 3.36
N GLU A 66 -8.43 -6.12 2.89
CA GLU A 66 -7.12 -6.30 3.55
C GLU A 66 -6.34 -4.98 3.57
N ILE A 67 -6.27 -4.28 2.45
CA ILE A 67 -5.59 -2.97 2.36
C ILE A 67 -6.26 -1.95 3.29
N ILE A 68 -7.58 -1.84 3.25
CA ILE A 68 -8.33 -0.90 4.09
C ILE A 68 -8.13 -1.21 5.59
N ASP A 69 -8.10 -2.49 5.96
CA ASP A 69 -7.83 -2.90 7.33
C ASP A 69 -6.42 -2.52 7.78
N LEU A 70 -5.42 -2.81 6.95
CA LEU A 70 -4.03 -2.53 7.24
C LEU A 70 -3.80 -1.02 7.41
N LEU A 71 -4.21 -0.22 6.42
CA LEU A 71 -4.05 1.23 6.45
C LEU A 71 -4.88 1.86 7.57
N GLY A 72 -6.12 1.38 7.77
CA GLY A 72 -7.00 1.84 8.83
C GLY A 72 -6.47 1.55 10.23
N THR A 73 -5.92 0.35 10.44
CA THR A 73 -5.29 -0.04 11.70
C THR A 73 -4.05 0.79 11.96
N LYS A 74 -3.14 0.91 10.98
CA LYS A 74 -1.86 1.62 11.15
C LYS A 74 -2.02 3.12 11.36
N THR A 75 -3.04 3.75 10.76
CA THR A 75 -3.32 5.17 10.96
C THR A 75 -4.02 5.49 12.28
N LYS A 76 -4.74 4.51 12.86
CA LYS A 76 -5.48 4.68 14.13
C LYS A 76 -4.71 4.17 15.36
N GLU A 77 -3.73 3.29 15.17
CA GLU A 77 -2.90 2.74 16.24
C GLU A 77 -2.15 3.86 16.97
N LYS A 78 -2.45 4.10 18.25
CA LYS A 78 -1.81 5.19 19.02
C LYS A 78 -0.38 4.84 19.40
N PRO A 79 0.57 5.80 19.35
CA PRO A 79 1.95 5.56 19.74
C PRO A 79 2.07 5.32 21.25
N ARG A 80 2.96 4.39 21.62
CA ARG A 80 3.26 4.05 23.01
C ARG A 80 4.42 4.91 23.51
N ARG A 81 4.11 6.05 24.12
CA ARG A 81 5.12 7.04 24.56
C ARG A 81 6.09 6.51 25.63
N ASP A 82 5.69 5.48 26.37
CA ASP A 82 6.51 4.86 27.42
C ASP A 82 7.61 3.94 26.85
N TYR A 83 7.61 3.69 25.53
CA TYR A 83 8.55 2.80 24.85
C TYR A 83 9.34 3.59 23.79
N PRO A 84 10.25 4.49 24.19
CA PRO A 84 11.13 5.16 23.25
C PRO A 84 12.08 4.15 22.56
N PRO A 85 12.66 4.51 21.39
CA PRO A 85 13.71 3.71 20.77
C PRO A 85 14.88 3.48 21.72
N LEU A 86 15.35 2.24 21.81
CA LEU A 86 16.47 1.85 22.68
C LEU A 86 17.80 2.35 22.11
N THR A 87 18.66 2.93 22.95
CA THR A 87 20.04 3.22 22.57
C THR A 87 20.86 1.92 22.48
N PRO A 88 21.99 1.90 21.75
CA PRO A 88 22.85 0.72 21.70
C PRO A 88 23.25 0.22 23.08
N GLU A 89 23.59 1.12 23.99
CA GLU A 89 23.99 0.78 25.37
C GLU A 89 22.85 0.12 26.15
N GLN A 90 21.60 0.57 25.95
CA GLN A 90 20.43 -0.05 26.56
C GLN A 90 20.14 -1.43 25.97
N GLN A 91 20.38 -1.63 24.68
CA GLN A 91 20.20 -2.92 24.03
C GLN A 91 21.21 -3.95 24.56
N ASP A 92 22.47 -3.54 24.78
CA ASP A 92 23.52 -4.41 25.31
C ASP A 92 23.22 -4.90 26.74
N GLU A 93 22.44 -4.13 27.51
CA GLU A 93 22.02 -4.47 28.88
C GLU A 93 20.75 -5.35 28.94
N MET A 94 20.06 -5.56 27.82
CA MET A 94 18.77 -6.27 27.75
C MET A 94 18.89 -7.65 27.10
N LYS A 95 17.95 -8.55 27.42
CA LYS A 95 17.86 -9.84 26.71
C LYS A 95 17.20 -9.67 25.35
N GLU A 96 17.59 -10.49 24.37
CA GLU A 96 17.05 -10.46 23.00
C GLU A 96 15.51 -10.44 22.93
N LYS A 97 14.83 -11.30 23.71
CA LYS A 97 13.37 -11.35 23.78
C LYS A 97 12.75 -10.07 24.39
N GLU A 98 13.45 -9.41 25.30
CA GLU A 98 13.01 -8.14 25.89
C GLU A 98 13.16 -7.02 24.85
N ILE A 99 14.27 -7.01 24.11
CA ILE A 99 14.52 -6.08 23.00
C ILE A 99 13.43 -6.23 21.93
N GLU A 100 13.12 -7.46 21.51
CA GLU A 100 12.11 -7.71 20.48
C GLU A 100 10.72 -7.20 20.91
N ASN A 101 10.30 -7.51 22.14
CA ASN A 101 9.02 -7.03 22.67
C ASN A 101 9.00 -5.51 22.82
N TRP A 102 10.11 -4.91 23.27
CA TRP A 102 10.24 -3.45 23.38
C TRP A 102 10.15 -2.77 22.03
N LEU A 103 10.89 -3.26 21.03
CA LEU A 103 10.84 -2.75 19.66
C LEU A 103 9.46 -2.90 19.04
N LYS A 104 8.74 -3.98 19.33
CA LYS A 104 7.36 -4.16 18.89
C LYS A 104 6.43 -3.09 19.48
N GLU A 105 6.54 -2.79 20.77
CA GLU A 105 5.78 -1.71 21.40
C GLU A 105 6.20 -0.33 20.90
N ALA A 106 7.50 -0.09 20.70
CA ALA A 106 8.04 1.16 20.18
C ALA A 106 7.61 1.44 18.73
N LYS A 107 7.42 0.39 17.92
CA LYS A 107 6.92 0.48 16.53
C LYS A 107 5.42 0.74 16.43
N LYS A 108 4.66 0.65 17.53
CA LYS A 108 3.21 0.93 17.48
C LYS A 108 2.96 2.39 17.19
N GLY A 109 2.02 2.66 16.30
CA GLY A 109 1.60 4.02 15.97
C GLY A 109 2.66 4.86 15.27
N VAL A 110 3.66 4.24 14.64
CA VAL A 110 4.64 4.94 13.78
C VAL A 110 3.94 5.67 12.62
N LEU A 111 2.82 5.12 12.13
CA LEU A 111 2.01 5.72 11.07
C LEU A 111 0.75 6.43 11.62
N PHE A 112 0.68 6.67 12.93
CA PHE A 112 -0.46 7.31 13.57
C PHE A 112 -0.66 8.72 13.02
N GLY A 113 -1.81 8.96 12.40
CA GLY A 113 -2.13 10.25 11.79
C GLY A 113 -1.24 10.63 10.60
N ASP A 114 -0.55 9.67 9.98
CA ASP A 114 0.21 9.94 8.76
C ASP A 114 -0.72 10.46 7.66
N LYS A 115 -0.39 11.65 7.12
CA LYS A 115 -1.24 12.36 6.15
C LYS A 115 -1.30 11.66 4.80
N ASN A 116 -0.19 11.05 4.35
CA ASN A 116 -0.13 10.38 3.06
C ASN A 116 -0.95 9.08 3.11
N ILE A 117 -0.78 8.28 4.16
CA ILE A 117 -1.54 7.05 4.35
C ILE A 117 -3.03 7.34 4.59
N THR A 118 -3.35 8.37 5.38
CA THR A 118 -4.74 8.78 5.61
C THR A 118 -5.40 9.28 4.31
N SER A 119 -4.66 10.03 3.49
CA SER A 119 -5.14 10.49 2.18
C SER A 119 -5.40 9.32 1.24
N LEU A 120 -4.47 8.37 1.14
CA LEU A 120 -4.63 7.14 0.36
C LEU A 120 -5.88 6.35 0.81
N LEU A 121 -6.02 6.12 2.11
CA LEU A 121 -7.15 5.41 2.70
C LEU A 121 -8.49 6.09 2.34
N ASN A 122 -8.55 7.42 2.43
CA ASN A 122 -9.77 8.16 2.09
C ASN A 122 -10.09 8.11 0.59
N LYS A 123 -9.08 8.23 -0.29
CA LYS A 123 -9.26 8.09 -1.74
C LYS A 123 -9.79 6.71 -2.12
N MET A 124 -9.23 5.64 -1.52
CA MET A 124 -9.68 4.25 -1.72
C MET A 124 -11.13 4.03 -1.23
N ARG A 125 -11.55 4.67 -0.14
CA ARG A 125 -12.95 4.62 0.30
C ARG A 125 -13.88 5.42 -0.61
N ALA A 126 -13.41 6.56 -1.12
CA ALA A 126 -14.19 7.40 -2.02
C ALA A 126 -14.48 6.69 -3.35
N SER A 127 -13.52 5.97 -3.94
CA SER A 127 -13.71 5.23 -5.19
C SER A 127 -14.76 4.12 -5.08
N MET A 128 -14.94 3.54 -3.89
CA MET A 128 -15.93 2.48 -3.62
C MET A 128 -17.30 2.97 -3.15
N SER A 129 -17.48 4.28 -2.94
CA SER A 129 -18.74 4.85 -2.44
C SER A 129 -19.46 5.74 -3.46
N GLY A 130 -18.77 6.17 -4.51
CA GLY A 130 -19.32 7.03 -5.55
C GLY A 130 -19.96 6.26 -6.72
N MET A 131 -20.84 6.94 -7.45
CA MET A 131 -21.22 6.52 -8.80
C MET A 131 -20.10 6.83 -9.79
N THR A 132 -20.01 6.03 -10.85
CA THR A 132 -19.13 6.29 -11.99
C THR A 132 -19.91 7.03 -13.09
N SER A 133 -19.20 7.64 -14.04
CA SER A 133 -19.83 8.28 -15.22
C SER A 133 -20.03 7.31 -16.37
N VAL A 134 -19.56 6.07 -16.24
CA VAL A 134 -19.51 5.06 -17.29
C VAL A 134 -20.59 3.98 -17.14
N SER A 135 -21.33 3.98 -16.03
CA SER A 135 -22.41 3.03 -15.76
C SER A 135 -23.49 3.66 -14.88
N ASP A 136 -24.76 3.31 -15.14
CA ASP A 136 -25.90 3.72 -14.31
C ASP A 136 -26.01 2.89 -13.02
N LEU A 137 -25.25 1.80 -12.89
CA LEU A 137 -25.23 0.94 -11.72
C LEU A 137 -24.25 1.44 -10.66
N ALA A 138 -24.64 1.36 -9.40
CA ALA A 138 -23.73 1.47 -8.26
C ALA A 138 -23.35 0.08 -7.72
N LEU A 139 -22.25 0.00 -6.97
CA LEU A 139 -21.81 -1.24 -6.30
C LEU A 139 -22.93 -1.90 -5.46
N SER A 140 -23.76 -1.09 -4.80
CA SER A 140 -24.88 -1.59 -3.98
C SER A 140 -25.97 -2.28 -4.80
N ASN A 141 -26.18 -1.85 -6.06
CA ASN A 141 -27.12 -2.47 -6.97
C ASN A 141 -26.70 -3.90 -7.32
N ILE A 142 -25.40 -4.16 -7.39
CA ILE A 142 -24.80 -5.45 -7.75
C ILE A 142 -24.39 -6.30 -6.53
N GLY A 143 -24.81 -5.93 -5.33
CA GLY A 143 -24.57 -6.73 -4.12
C GLY A 143 -23.24 -6.47 -3.42
N ILE A 144 -22.53 -5.39 -3.76
CA ILE A 144 -21.33 -4.93 -3.04
C ILE A 144 -21.71 -3.72 -2.20
N SER A 145 -21.57 -3.81 -0.88
CA SER A 145 -21.98 -2.72 0.01
C SER A 145 -21.08 -2.60 1.23
N ALA A 146 -21.05 -1.43 1.86
CA ALA A 146 -20.34 -1.28 3.13
C ALA A 146 -20.98 -2.16 4.21
N ALA A 147 -20.15 -2.74 5.08
CA ALA A 147 -20.65 -3.49 6.23
C ALA A 147 -21.52 -2.60 7.14
N SER A 148 -22.62 -3.16 7.66
CA SER A 148 -23.53 -2.42 8.53
C SER A 148 -22.81 -1.93 9.79
N MET A 149 -23.00 -0.66 10.13
CA MET A 149 -22.35 0.02 11.27
C MET A 149 -20.82 0.06 11.22
N ASP A 150 -20.20 -0.32 10.10
CA ASP A 150 -18.76 -0.27 9.96
C ASP A 150 -18.29 1.11 9.48
N THR A 151 -17.39 1.70 10.27
CA THR A 151 -16.71 2.96 9.91
C THR A 151 -15.33 2.72 9.30
N SER A 152 -14.91 1.46 9.18
CA SER A 152 -13.65 1.08 8.54
C SER A 152 -13.72 1.19 7.03
N GLY A 153 -14.92 1.16 6.43
CA GLY A 153 -15.11 1.22 4.99
C GLY A 153 -14.84 -0.12 4.29
N LYS A 154 -14.91 -1.24 5.03
CA LYS A 154 -14.88 -2.57 4.44
C LYS A 154 -16.17 -2.86 3.70
N LEU A 155 -16.05 -3.67 2.65
CA LEU A 155 -17.14 -4.08 1.78
C LEU A 155 -17.55 -5.52 2.07
N VAL A 156 -18.83 -5.79 1.91
CA VAL A 156 -19.44 -7.11 1.95
C VAL A 156 -19.94 -7.44 0.55
N PHE A 157 -19.60 -8.63 0.08
CA PHE A 157 -19.99 -9.16 -1.23
C PHE A 157 -21.12 -10.17 -1.09
N ASN A 158 -22.26 -9.89 -1.72
CA ASN A 158 -23.36 -10.84 -1.88
C ASN A 158 -23.26 -11.50 -3.26
N GLU A 159 -22.73 -12.72 -3.27
CA GLU A 159 -22.48 -13.48 -4.49
C GLU A 159 -23.77 -13.79 -5.28
N GLU A 160 -24.86 -14.15 -4.60
CA GLU A 160 -26.14 -14.48 -5.25
C GLU A 160 -26.70 -13.27 -6.00
N LYS A 161 -26.74 -12.11 -5.34
CA LYS A 161 -27.23 -10.87 -5.96
C LYS A 161 -26.32 -10.39 -7.09
N PHE A 162 -25.00 -10.54 -6.95
CA PHE A 162 -24.07 -10.19 -8.00
C PHE A 162 -24.25 -11.11 -9.21
N ARG A 163 -24.43 -12.43 -8.99
CA ARG A 163 -24.69 -13.41 -10.05
C ARG A 163 -25.95 -13.08 -10.84
N GLU A 164 -27.05 -12.78 -10.16
CA GLU A 164 -28.30 -12.36 -10.81
C GLU A 164 -28.08 -11.14 -11.69
N LYS A 165 -27.43 -10.10 -11.16
CA LYS A 165 -27.17 -8.86 -11.93
C LYS A 165 -26.18 -9.04 -13.07
N LEU A 166 -25.20 -9.94 -12.92
CA LEU A 166 -24.25 -10.26 -13.98
C LEU A 166 -24.94 -10.94 -15.18
N LEU A 167 -25.99 -11.72 -14.94
CA LEU A 167 -26.79 -12.31 -16.02
C LEU A 167 -27.74 -11.29 -16.67
N GLU A 168 -28.29 -10.35 -15.89
CA GLU A 168 -29.20 -9.32 -16.41
C GLU A 168 -28.49 -8.23 -17.23
N ALA A 169 -27.32 -7.76 -16.77
CA ALA A 169 -26.65 -6.59 -17.34
C ALA A 169 -25.11 -6.73 -17.33
N PRO A 170 -24.55 -7.70 -18.07
CA PRO A 170 -23.11 -7.96 -18.08
C PRO A 170 -22.28 -6.76 -18.57
N ASP A 171 -22.74 -6.07 -19.62
CA ASP A 171 -22.03 -4.93 -20.20
C ASP A 171 -21.98 -3.72 -19.23
N GLN A 172 -23.05 -3.49 -18.47
CA GLN A 172 -23.09 -2.41 -17.48
C GLN A 172 -22.16 -2.68 -16.29
N ILE A 173 -22.02 -3.95 -15.89
CA ILE A 173 -21.07 -4.35 -14.84
C ILE A 173 -19.64 -4.26 -15.36
N ALA A 174 -19.38 -4.71 -16.59
CA ALA A 174 -18.07 -4.54 -17.22
C ALA A 174 -17.69 -3.04 -17.24
N SER A 175 -18.59 -2.18 -17.73
CA SER A 175 -18.36 -0.73 -17.76
C SER A 175 -18.16 -0.13 -16.37
N LEU A 176 -18.92 -0.56 -15.35
CA LEU A 176 -18.76 -0.09 -13.97
C LEU A 176 -17.34 -0.30 -13.43
N PHE A 177 -16.69 -1.42 -13.76
CA PHE A 177 -15.34 -1.72 -13.29
C PHE A 177 -14.26 -1.19 -14.23
N THR A 178 -14.39 -1.40 -15.53
CA THR A 178 -13.31 -1.19 -16.51
C THR A 178 -13.53 -0.02 -17.46
N GLY A 179 -14.71 0.59 -17.45
CA GLY A 179 -15.06 1.70 -18.32
C GLY A 179 -14.09 2.87 -18.18
N ILE A 180 -13.83 3.56 -19.28
CA ILE A 180 -12.96 4.73 -19.32
C ILE A 180 -13.87 5.94 -19.52
N ALA A 181 -13.78 6.91 -18.62
CA ALA A 181 -14.52 8.14 -18.74
C ALA A 181 -13.99 8.98 -19.91
N ASP A 182 -14.85 9.84 -20.45
CA ASP A 182 -14.46 10.80 -21.49
C ASP A 182 -13.46 11.81 -20.91
N GLU A 183 -12.27 11.89 -21.50
CA GLU A 183 -11.20 12.79 -21.06
C GLU A 183 -11.55 14.28 -21.23
N THR A 184 -12.62 14.59 -21.98
CA THR A 184 -13.07 15.97 -22.20
C THR A 184 -13.86 16.55 -21.03
N ASP A 185 -14.37 15.72 -20.11
CA ASP A 185 -15.08 16.15 -18.91
C ASP A 185 -14.21 15.92 -17.65
N GLU A 186 -13.74 17.01 -17.05
CA GLU A 186 -12.89 17.00 -15.84
C GLU A 186 -13.56 16.31 -14.64
N TYR A 187 -14.90 16.24 -14.62
CA TYR A 187 -15.66 15.61 -13.53
C TYR A 187 -16.05 14.17 -13.82
N ALA A 188 -15.73 13.65 -15.00
CA ALA A 188 -16.10 12.31 -15.37
C ALA A 188 -15.27 11.26 -14.61
N LYS A 189 -15.96 10.26 -14.06
CA LYS A 189 -15.36 9.20 -13.26
C LYS A 189 -15.31 7.90 -14.05
N SER A 190 -14.09 7.45 -14.33
CA SER A 190 -13.83 6.13 -14.91
C SER A 190 -14.36 5.00 -14.03
N GLY A 191 -14.32 3.78 -14.56
CA GLY A 191 -14.64 2.57 -13.82
C GLY A 191 -13.79 2.40 -12.56
N ILE A 192 -14.33 1.65 -11.60
CA ILE A 192 -13.79 1.53 -10.25
C ILE A 192 -12.35 0.97 -10.26
N ALA A 193 -12.07 -0.01 -11.12
CA ALA A 193 -10.73 -0.60 -11.22
C ALA A 193 -9.71 0.43 -11.72
N ASN A 194 -10.10 1.28 -12.68
CA ASN A 194 -9.25 2.35 -13.19
C ASN A 194 -8.98 3.41 -12.10
N GLN A 195 -10.02 3.83 -11.37
CA GLN A 195 -9.85 4.77 -10.26
C GLN A 195 -8.87 4.26 -9.20
N ILE A 196 -9.00 2.98 -8.81
CA ILE A 196 -8.07 2.37 -7.84
C ILE A 196 -6.67 2.25 -8.43
N LEU A 197 -6.54 1.85 -9.69
CA LEU A 197 -5.25 1.76 -10.36
C LEU A 197 -4.53 3.11 -10.37
N ASP A 198 -5.24 4.21 -10.62
CA ASP A 198 -4.68 5.56 -10.60
C ASP A 198 -4.25 5.98 -9.19
N ILE A 199 -5.06 5.66 -8.18
CA ILE A 199 -4.70 5.88 -6.77
C ILE A 199 -3.43 5.09 -6.40
N LEU A 200 -3.34 3.83 -6.82
CA LEU A 200 -2.17 2.99 -6.56
C LEU A 200 -0.94 3.51 -7.32
N ARG A 201 -1.08 3.93 -8.57
CA ARG A 201 0.00 4.53 -9.36
C ARG A 201 0.50 5.84 -8.77
N GLU A 202 -0.36 6.66 -8.18
CA GLU A 202 0.06 7.90 -7.50
C GLU A 202 0.92 7.61 -6.25
N ASN A 203 0.61 6.52 -5.54
CA ASN A 203 1.25 6.21 -4.25
C ASN A 203 2.44 5.26 -4.37
N ILE A 204 2.36 4.28 -5.27
CA ILE A 204 3.37 3.22 -5.49
C ILE A 204 4.12 3.48 -6.80
N GLY A 205 3.61 4.27 -7.72
CA GLY A 205 4.23 4.46 -9.04
C GLY A 205 3.74 3.42 -10.05
N ALA A 206 3.98 3.71 -11.32
CA ALA A 206 3.83 2.76 -12.42
C ALA A 206 5.18 2.07 -12.69
N MET A 207 5.21 1.07 -13.56
CA MET A 207 6.47 0.43 -13.95
C MET A 207 7.51 1.48 -14.38
N GLY A 208 8.60 1.60 -13.60
CA GLY A 208 9.69 2.54 -13.86
C GLY A 208 9.55 3.93 -13.23
N THR A 209 8.45 4.25 -12.53
CA THR A 209 8.29 5.49 -11.76
C THR A 209 8.18 5.21 -10.27
N SER A 210 8.53 6.19 -9.44
CA SER A 210 8.35 6.11 -7.98
C SER A 210 7.10 6.89 -7.59
N GLY A 211 6.19 6.25 -6.87
CA GLY A 211 5.07 6.95 -6.23
C GLY A 211 5.45 7.54 -4.89
N LYS A 212 4.54 8.34 -4.31
CA LYS A 212 4.78 9.08 -3.06
C LYS A 212 5.31 8.24 -1.89
N LEU A 213 4.81 7.01 -1.73
CA LEU A 213 5.23 6.13 -0.65
C LEU A 213 6.62 5.55 -0.90
N ILE A 214 6.97 5.28 -2.16
CA ILE A 214 8.32 4.83 -2.53
C ILE A 214 9.32 5.97 -2.38
N GLU A 215 8.96 7.20 -2.76
CA GLU A 215 9.84 8.35 -2.56
C GLU A 215 10.09 8.61 -1.06
N GLU A 216 9.09 8.35 -0.21
CA GLU A 216 9.25 8.51 1.24
C GLU A 216 10.08 7.38 1.88
N ALA A 217 9.73 6.12 1.61
CA ALA A 217 10.26 4.96 2.34
C ALA A 217 11.19 4.04 1.53
N GLY A 218 11.25 4.20 0.22
CA GLY A 218 12.02 3.34 -0.69
C GLY A 218 11.33 2.03 -1.06
N LEU A 219 11.94 1.33 -2.02
CA LEU A 219 11.69 -0.09 -2.28
C LEU A 219 12.96 -0.87 -2.00
N ASP A 220 12.81 -2.03 -1.36
CA ASP A 220 13.92 -2.91 -0.97
C ASP A 220 14.76 -3.36 -2.18
N THR A 221 14.15 -3.47 -3.36
CA THR A 221 14.77 -4.03 -4.57
C THR A 221 15.20 -2.98 -5.61
N GLY A 222 15.40 -1.71 -5.22
CA GLY A 222 15.68 -0.63 -6.17
C GLY A 222 16.66 0.43 -5.70
N ARG A 223 16.96 1.39 -6.58
CA ARG A 223 17.83 2.56 -6.27
C ARG A 223 17.29 3.42 -5.13
N SER A 224 15.99 3.36 -4.87
CA SER A 224 15.31 4.07 -3.78
C SER A 224 15.48 3.40 -2.42
N SER A 225 16.13 2.24 -2.31
CA SER A 225 16.41 1.59 -1.00
C SER A 225 17.13 2.53 -0.05
N ASP A 226 18.14 3.23 -0.58
CA ASP A 226 19.05 4.08 0.21
C ASP A 226 18.90 5.57 -0.18
N GLN A 227 18.15 5.85 -1.25
CA GLN A 227 17.91 7.20 -1.79
C GLN A 227 16.43 7.57 -1.69
N ASN A 228 15.90 7.55 -0.46
CA ASN A 228 14.54 8.00 -0.14
C ASN A 228 14.55 9.05 0.98
N ASN A 229 13.42 9.71 1.21
CA ASN A 229 13.34 10.80 2.19
C ASN A 229 13.68 10.34 3.62
N ILE A 230 13.27 9.13 4.01
CA ILE A 230 13.60 8.58 5.33
C ILE A 230 15.11 8.36 5.47
N SER A 231 15.76 7.73 4.48
CA SER A 231 17.21 7.50 4.47
C SER A 231 18.01 8.81 4.48
N LEU A 232 17.56 9.82 3.75
CA LEU A 232 18.17 11.16 3.76
C LEU A 232 18.01 11.86 5.12
N LYS A 233 16.83 11.75 5.74
CA LYS A 233 16.60 12.28 7.10
C LYS A 233 17.48 11.58 8.13
N ILE A 234 17.62 10.26 8.05
CA ILE A 234 18.50 9.48 8.94
C ILE A 234 19.94 10.00 8.81
N LYS A 235 20.42 10.20 7.59
CA LYS A 235 21.76 10.76 7.35
C LYS A 235 21.95 12.16 7.96
N ASP A 236 20.98 13.05 7.80
CA ASP A 236 21.01 14.39 8.41
C ASP A 236 21.06 14.32 9.95
N TYR A 237 20.27 13.41 10.55
CA TYR A 237 20.31 13.17 11.99
C TYR A 237 21.65 12.61 12.45
N ASP A 238 22.28 11.71 11.69
CA ASP A 238 23.60 11.17 12.00
C ASP A 238 24.70 12.24 11.95
N GLU A 239 24.66 13.11 10.94
CA GLU A 239 25.58 14.25 10.81
C GLU A 239 25.42 15.20 12.02
N LYS A 240 24.18 15.57 12.34
CA LYS A 240 23.88 16.42 13.51
C LYS A 240 24.29 15.77 14.83
N MET A 241 24.07 14.46 14.98
CA MET A 241 24.50 13.72 16.16
C MET A 241 26.03 13.77 16.32
N ASN A 242 26.78 13.64 15.23
CA ASN A 242 28.24 13.75 15.25
C ASN A 242 28.72 15.15 15.64
N GLU A 243 28.06 16.21 15.18
CA GLU A 243 28.37 17.59 15.58
C GLU A 243 28.10 17.82 17.08
N LEU A 244 26.96 17.34 17.58
CA LEU A 244 26.61 17.43 19.00
C LEU A 244 27.61 16.68 19.88
N LYS A 245 28.04 15.47 19.48
CA LYS A 245 29.09 14.70 20.17
C LYS A 245 30.41 15.48 20.25
N LYS A 246 30.84 16.11 19.15
CA LYS A 246 32.04 16.98 19.14
C LYS A 246 31.87 18.21 20.04
N SER A 247 30.67 18.79 20.11
CA SER A 247 30.39 19.91 21.00
C SER A 247 30.46 19.51 22.46
N LEU A 248 29.85 18.38 22.82
CA LEU A 248 29.89 17.83 24.17
C LEU A 248 31.32 17.54 24.63
N GLU A 249 32.15 16.99 23.74
CA GLU A 249 33.56 16.71 24.03
C GLU A 249 34.36 17.99 24.33
N ARG A 250 34.14 19.05 23.54
CA ARG A 250 34.78 20.36 23.80
C ARG A 250 34.36 20.95 25.14
N GLU A 251 33.08 20.82 25.49
CA GLU A 251 32.56 21.29 26.77
C GLU A 251 33.11 20.47 27.95
N ARG A 252 33.20 19.15 27.80
CA ARG A 252 33.86 18.26 28.76
C ARG A 252 35.32 18.67 28.99
N GLN A 253 36.07 18.91 27.92
CA GLN A 253 37.46 19.38 28.02
C GLN A 253 37.56 20.74 28.72
N ARG A 254 36.63 21.67 28.45
CA ARG A 254 36.58 22.98 29.12
C ARG A 254 36.40 22.81 30.63
N TYR A 255 35.41 22.00 31.04
CA TYR A 255 35.17 21.74 32.47
C TYR A 255 36.32 20.99 33.13
N TRP A 256 36.94 20.04 32.42
CA TRP A 256 38.14 19.35 32.91
C TRP A 256 39.28 20.33 33.18
N ASN A 257 39.54 21.26 32.27
CA ASN A 257 40.57 22.28 32.42
C ASN A 257 40.28 23.23 33.59
N GLN A 258 39.02 23.64 33.77
CA GLN A 258 38.59 24.46 34.90
C GLN A 258 38.75 23.72 36.23
N PHE A 259 38.37 22.44 36.29
CA PHE A 259 38.54 21.60 37.47
C PHE A 259 40.02 21.43 37.83
N SER A 260 40.87 21.16 36.83
CA SER A 260 42.32 21.01 37.01
C SER A 260 42.97 22.32 37.50
N ALA A 261 42.54 23.47 36.98
CA ALA A 261 43.01 24.78 37.42
C ALA A 261 42.55 25.11 38.86
N LEU A 262 41.33 24.71 39.22
CA LEU A 262 40.80 24.84 40.58
C LEU A 262 41.58 23.96 41.57
N GLU A 263 41.87 22.71 41.20
CA GLU A 263 42.68 21.80 42.01
C GLU A 263 44.10 22.34 42.24
N GLN A 264 44.75 22.85 41.19
CA GLN A 264 46.05 23.52 41.32
C GLN A 264 45.98 24.76 42.21
N SER A 265 44.89 25.54 42.13
CA SER A 265 44.70 26.73 42.96
C SER A 265 44.49 26.37 44.43
N LEU A 266 43.69 25.33 44.71
CA LEU A 266 43.50 24.78 46.06
C LEU A 266 44.81 24.26 46.65
N ASN A 267 45.60 23.54 45.87
CA ASN A 267 46.92 23.06 46.32
C ASN A 267 47.86 24.21 46.68
N LYS A 268 47.86 25.29 45.90
CA LYS A 268 48.62 26.52 46.24
C LYS A 268 48.09 27.19 47.50
N LEU A 269 46.78 27.32 47.66
CA LEU A 269 46.17 27.91 48.87
C LEU A 269 46.46 27.08 50.12
N ASN A 270 46.40 25.75 50.03
CA ASN A 270 46.78 24.85 51.12
C ASN A 270 48.26 25.03 51.49
N ALA A 271 49.16 25.09 50.49
CA ALA A 271 50.58 25.34 50.74
C ALA A 271 50.83 26.72 51.39
N GLN A 272 50.09 27.76 50.99
CA GLN A 272 50.16 29.10 51.61
C GLN A 272 49.59 29.11 53.04
N SER A 273 48.48 28.41 53.29
CA SER A 273 47.90 28.27 54.62
C SER A 273 48.86 27.55 55.57
N SER A 274 49.50 26.48 55.12
CA SER A 274 50.51 25.77 55.91
C SER A 274 51.71 26.66 56.21
N TRP A 275 52.19 27.43 55.24
CA TRP A 275 53.29 28.39 55.45
C TRP A 275 52.93 29.49 56.47
N LEU A 276 51.71 30.04 56.41
CA LEU A 276 51.24 31.02 57.39
C LEU A 276 51.06 30.44 58.79
N MET A 277 50.58 29.19 58.91
CA MET A 277 50.47 28.50 60.20
C MET A 277 51.83 28.23 60.82
N ASP A 278 52.83 27.83 60.03
CA ASP A 278 54.20 27.59 60.50
C ASP A 278 54.88 28.89 60.97
N MET A 279 54.58 30.01 60.29
CA MET A 279 55.07 31.34 60.67
C MET A 279 54.36 31.93 61.90
N MET A 280 53.10 31.58 62.16
CA MET A 280 52.36 32.02 63.36
C MET A 280 52.51 31.08 64.56
N GLY A 281 52.90 29.82 64.37
CA GLY A 281 53.15 28.84 65.43
C GLY A 281 54.58 28.84 65.98
N GLY A 282 55.48 29.64 65.39
CA GLY A 282 56.90 29.75 65.77
C GLY A 282 57.24 30.84 66.81
N TYR A 283 56.26 31.32 67.59
CA TYR A 283 56.46 32.24 68.73
C TYR A 283 56.06 31.59 70.05
#